data_AF-A0A3N5EF55-F1
#
_entry.id   AF-A0A3N5EF55-F1
#
_cell.length_a   1.000
_cell.length_b   1.000
_cell.length_c   1.000
_cell.angle_alpha   90.00
_cell.angle_beta   90.00
_cell.angle_gamma   90.00
#
_symmetry.space_group_name_H-M   'P 1'
#
loop_
_entity.id
_entity.type
_entity.pdbx_description
1 polymer ?
#
loop_
_entity_poly.entity_id
_entity_poly.type
_entity_poly.pdbx_seq_one_letter_code
_entity_poly.pdbx_strand_id
1 'polypeptide(L)'
;MSKIPNLRKISVSPWANLETIVREAGDRYVLSVKPSPAIFAGDSWDPERARSALESVIDATRGSCHLEFIMKDISTVGYHPERLWEWERIAMQVVEKAQ
;
A
#
# COMPACT_ATOMS: atom_id res chain seq x y z
N MET A 1 9.26 -18.31 -0.71
CA MET A 1 9.35 -17.47 -1.94
C MET A 1 10.49 -17.88 -2.86
N SER A 2 11.69 -18.18 -2.34
CA SER A 2 12.91 -18.52 -3.10
C SER A 2 12.86 -19.73 -4.03
N LYS A 3 11.83 -20.58 -3.93
CA LYS A 3 11.66 -21.78 -4.77
C LYS A 3 11.03 -21.49 -6.14
N ILE A 4 10.48 -20.28 -6.34
CA ILE A 4 9.83 -19.89 -7.61
C ILE A 4 10.88 -19.17 -8.47
N PRO A 5 11.29 -19.73 -9.62
CA PRO A 5 12.29 -19.10 -10.47
C PRO A 5 11.77 -17.77 -11.02
N ASN A 6 12.66 -16.77 -11.11
CA ASN A 6 12.38 -15.43 -11.66
C ASN A 6 11.26 -14.64 -10.94
N LEU A 7 10.84 -15.04 -9.74
CA LEU A 7 9.89 -14.26 -8.96
C LEU A 7 10.55 -12.93 -8.54
N ARG A 8 10.01 -11.80 -9.00
CA ARG A 8 10.50 -10.46 -8.63
C ARG A 8 9.48 -9.62 -7.84
N LYS A 9 8.18 -9.91 -7.96
CA LYS A 9 7.11 -9.10 -7.38
C LYS A 9 6.12 -9.96 -6.62
N ILE A 10 5.73 -9.52 -5.42
CA ILE A 10 4.79 -10.20 -4.55
C ILE A 10 3.59 -9.28 -4.35
N SER A 11 2.40 -9.75 -4.73
CA SER A 11 1.14 -9.03 -4.45
C SER A 11 0.76 -9.23 -2.98
N VAL A 12 0.68 -8.14 -2.22
CA VAL A 12 0.37 -8.17 -0.78
C VAL A 12 -1.03 -7.60 -0.56
N SER A 13 -1.97 -8.46 -0.18
CA SER A 13 -3.35 -8.04 0.12
C SER A 13 -3.43 -7.29 1.45
N PRO A 14 -4.48 -6.49 1.71
CA PRO A 14 -4.63 -5.76 2.97
C PRO A 14 -4.87 -6.68 4.19
N TRP A 15 -5.13 -7.97 3.96
CA TRP A 15 -5.33 -8.99 5.00
C TRP A 15 -4.05 -9.78 5.31
N ALA A 16 -2.98 -9.53 4.55
CA ALA A 16 -1.74 -10.28 4.71
C ALA A 16 -0.96 -9.80 5.95
N ASN A 17 -0.24 -10.70 6.59
CA ASN A 17 0.70 -10.34 7.67
C ASN A 17 1.95 -9.69 7.05
N LEU A 18 1.97 -8.36 7.02
CA LEU A 18 3.03 -7.58 6.39
C LEU A 18 4.41 -7.84 7.04
N GLU A 19 4.47 -7.92 8.37
CA GLU A 19 5.73 -8.16 9.10
C GLU A 19 6.42 -9.47 8.67
N THR A 20 5.62 -10.54 8.53
CA THR A 20 6.13 -11.84 8.06
C THR A 20 6.64 -11.74 6.63
N ILE A 21 5.92 -11.03 5.76
CA ILE A 21 6.31 -10.85 4.36
C ILE A 21 7.61 -10.04 4.27
N VAL A 22 7.71 -8.92 5.00
CA VAL A 22 8.92 -8.08 5.04
C VAL A 22 10.13 -8.90 5.47
N ARG A 23 10.01 -9.68 6.54
CA ARG A 23 11.08 -10.55 7.06
C ARG A 23 11.55 -11.58 6.04
N GLU A 24 10.64 -12.20 5.28
CA GLU A 24 10.99 -13.22 4.29
C GLU A 24 11.48 -12.64 2.96
N ALA A 25 10.96 -11.48 2.59
CA ALA A 25 11.23 -10.85 1.31
C ALA A 25 12.59 -10.15 1.27
N GLY A 26 12.87 -9.31 2.27
CA GLY A 26 14.01 -8.39 2.25
C GLY A 26 14.02 -7.51 1.00
N ASP A 27 15.20 -7.28 0.42
CA ASP A 27 15.43 -6.48 -0.78
C ASP A 27 15.28 -7.28 -2.10
N ARG A 28 15.09 -8.60 -2.01
CA ARG A 28 15.06 -9.49 -3.19
C ARG A 28 13.80 -9.38 -4.02
N TYR A 29 12.70 -8.87 -3.45
CA TYR A 29 11.42 -8.74 -4.13
C TYR A 29 10.87 -7.32 -4.01
N VAL A 30 9.99 -6.96 -4.95
CA VAL A 30 9.11 -5.79 -4.83
C VAL A 30 7.82 -6.24 -4.15
N LEU A 31 7.49 -5.62 -3.02
CA LEU A 31 6.20 -5.80 -2.36
C LEU A 31 5.19 -4.84 -2.98
N SER A 32 4.24 -5.39 -3.72
CA SER A 32 3.13 -4.67 -4.33
C SER A 32 1.95 -4.67 -3.36
N VAL A 33 1.94 -3.67 -2.47
CA VAL A 33 0.99 -3.56 -1.37
C VAL A 33 -0.32 -2.99 -1.90
N LYS A 34 -1.42 -3.66 -1.53
CA LYS A 34 -2.78 -3.30 -1.92
C LYS A 34 -3.59 -2.80 -0.73
N PRO A 35 -3.61 -1.48 -0.47
CA PRO A 35 -4.48 -0.92 0.55
C PRO A 35 -5.95 -1.25 0.32
N SER A 36 -6.74 -1.20 1.39
CA SER A 36 -8.19 -1.44 1.30
C SER A 36 -8.88 -0.27 0.57
N PRO A 37 -9.73 -0.54 -0.44
CA PRO A 37 -10.47 0.49 -1.16
C PRO A 37 -11.65 1.03 -0.34
N ALA A 38 -11.95 0.43 0.82
CA ALA A 38 -13.06 0.82 1.69
C ALA A 38 -12.97 2.28 2.17
N ILE A 39 -11.77 2.86 2.18
CA ILE A 39 -11.57 4.26 2.55
C ILE A 39 -12.32 5.25 1.63
N PHE A 40 -12.59 4.86 0.37
CA PHE A 40 -13.32 5.70 -0.58
C PHE A 40 -14.84 5.65 -0.42
N ALA A 41 -15.35 4.57 0.19
CA ALA A 41 -16.79 4.29 0.28
C ALA A 41 -17.42 4.71 1.61
N GLY A 42 -16.64 5.26 2.56
CA GLY A 42 -17.17 5.76 3.82
C GLY A 42 -18.02 7.03 3.65
N ASP A 43 -18.89 7.33 4.62
CA ASP A 43 -19.75 8.51 4.60
C ASP A 43 -18.93 9.82 4.51
N SER A 44 -17.80 9.87 5.22
CA SER A 44 -16.85 10.98 5.19
C SER A 44 -15.50 10.55 4.63
N TRP A 45 -14.82 11.47 3.96
CA TRP A 45 -13.42 11.31 3.55
C TRP A 45 -12.48 11.68 4.70
N ASP A 46 -11.50 10.83 4.99
CA ASP A 46 -10.52 11.01 6.05
C ASP A 46 -9.09 10.93 5.47
N PRO A 47 -8.51 12.08 5.09
CA PRO A 47 -7.14 12.17 4.58
C PRO A 47 -6.08 11.63 5.56
N GLU A 48 -6.30 11.78 6.86
CA GLU A 48 -5.30 11.40 7.86
C GLU A 48 -5.26 9.88 8.04
N ARG A 49 -6.44 9.23 8.01
CA ARG A 49 -6.51 7.76 7.94
C ARG A 49 -5.84 7.21 6.69
N ALA A 50 -5.97 7.88 5.54
CA ALA A 50 -5.29 7.49 4.32
C ALA A 50 -3.76 7.56 4.47
N ARG A 51 -3.27 8.67 5.03
CA ARG A 51 -1.85 8.90 5.31
C ARG A 51 -1.29 7.87 6.27
N SER A 52 -1.90 7.73 7.45
CA SER A 52 -1.50 6.80 8.50
C SER A 52 -1.43 5.35 7.98
N ALA A 53 -2.38 4.94 7.14
CA ALA A 53 -2.37 3.61 6.55
C ALA A 53 -1.13 3.36 5.67
N LEU A 54 -0.72 4.35 4.89
CA LEU A 54 0.46 4.24 4.01
C LEU A 54 1.77 4.34 4.80
N GLU A 55 1.85 5.27 5.74
CA GLU A 55 3.02 5.44 6.63
C GLU A 55 3.27 4.16 7.44
N SER A 56 2.21 3.49 7.93
CA SER A 56 2.35 2.23 8.66
C SER A 56 3.03 1.12 7.84
N VAL A 57 2.82 1.10 6.52
CA VAL A 57 3.47 0.13 5.62
C VAL A 57 4.95 0.49 5.46
N ILE A 58 5.26 1.76 5.24
CA ILE A 58 6.64 2.25 5.13
C ILE A 58 7.41 1.92 6.40
N ASP A 59 6.84 2.25 7.56
CA ASP A 59 7.42 1.98 8.88
C ASP A 59 7.65 0.50 9.13
N ALA A 60 6.69 -0.36 8.74
CA ALA A 60 6.83 -1.81 8.86
C ALA A 60 8.00 -2.35 8.03
N THR A 61 8.29 -1.73 6.88
CA THR A 61 9.42 -2.14 6.03
C THR A 61 10.76 -1.59 6.46
N ARG A 62 10.81 -0.46 7.19
CA ARG A 62 12.06 0.19 7.63
C ARG A 62 13.11 0.36 6.52
N GLY A 63 12.67 0.56 5.27
CA GLY A 63 13.56 0.65 4.10
C GLY A 63 14.23 -0.66 3.68
N SER A 64 13.93 -1.80 4.30
CA SER A 64 14.54 -3.09 3.97
C SER A 64 13.91 -3.79 2.75
N CYS A 65 12.86 -3.22 2.16
CA CYS A 65 12.13 -3.79 1.04
C CYS A 65 11.93 -2.76 -0.06
N HIS A 66 11.89 -3.23 -1.31
CA HIS A 66 11.36 -2.42 -2.40
C HIS A 66 9.83 -2.43 -2.34
N LEU A 67 9.21 -1.24 -2.35
CA LEU A 67 7.77 -1.08 -2.21
C LEU A 67 7.14 -0.51 -3.47
N GLU A 68 5.91 -0.93 -3.70
CA GLU A 68 4.96 -0.28 -4.60
C GLU A 68 3.60 -0.28 -3.91
N PHE A 69 2.90 0.86 -3.93
CA PHE A 69 1.49 0.92 -3.56
C PHE A 69 0.63 0.85 -4.82
N ILE A 70 -0.30 -0.08 -4.85
CA ILE A 70 -1.31 -0.19 -5.90
C ILE A 70 -2.67 -0.39 -5.26
N MET A 71 -3.61 0.52 -5.50
CA MET A 71 -4.94 0.40 -4.91
C MET A 71 -5.64 -0.88 -5.40
N LYS A 72 -6.30 -1.60 -4.49
CA LYS A 72 -7.12 -2.77 -4.86
C LYS A 72 -8.32 -2.33 -5.71
N ASP A 73 -8.94 -3.27 -6.42
CA ASP A 73 -10.18 -3.08 -7.19
C ASP A 73 -11.22 -2.25 -6.42
N ILE A 74 -11.65 -1.15 -7.04
CA ILE A 74 -12.65 -0.22 -6.49
C ILE A 74 -13.99 -0.51 -7.17
N SER A 75 -14.99 -0.91 -6.38
CA SER A 75 -16.36 -1.11 -6.89
C SER A 75 -17.23 0.14 -6.76
N THR A 76 -16.86 1.07 -5.87
CA THR A 76 -17.55 2.35 -5.65
C THR A 76 -16.65 3.34 -4.92
N VAL A 77 -16.90 4.62 -5.17
CA VAL A 77 -16.31 5.77 -4.46
C VAL A 77 -17.38 6.62 -3.77
N GLY A 78 -18.60 6.08 -3.62
CA GLY A 78 -19.72 6.81 -3.02
C GLY A 78 -20.13 8.06 -3.80
N TYR A 79 -19.97 8.07 -5.12
CA TYR A 79 -20.16 9.25 -6.00
C TYR A 79 -19.17 10.40 -5.77
N HIS A 80 -18.03 10.12 -5.11
CA HIS A 80 -16.95 11.07 -4.83
C HIS A 80 -15.62 10.65 -5.49
N PRO A 81 -15.48 10.72 -6.83
CA PRO A 81 -14.25 10.34 -7.53
C PRO A 81 -13.03 11.17 -7.12
N GLU A 82 -13.22 12.38 -6.62
CA GLU A 82 -12.17 13.28 -6.17
C GLU A 82 -11.33 12.71 -5.01
N ARG A 83 -11.91 11.80 -4.23
CA ARG A 83 -11.20 11.08 -3.16
C ARG A 83 -10.03 10.25 -3.69
N LEU A 84 -10.09 9.80 -4.94
CA LEU A 84 -8.99 9.06 -5.59
C LEU A 84 -7.79 9.97 -5.86
N TRP A 85 -8.02 11.18 -6.37
CA TRP A 85 -6.95 12.15 -6.64
C TRP A 85 -6.31 12.62 -5.34
N GLU A 86 -7.12 12.87 -4.32
CA GLU A 86 -6.58 13.27 -3.02
C GLU A 86 -5.79 12.14 -2.37
N TRP A 87 -6.26 10.89 -2.45
CA TRP A 87 -5.51 9.74 -1.98
C TRP A 87 -4.18 9.56 -2.72
N GLU A 88 -4.18 9.70 -4.04
CA GLU A 88 -2.97 9.63 -4.85
C GLU A 88 -1.96 10.70 -4.42
N ARG A 89 -2.42 11.95 -4.25
CA ARG A 89 -1.58 13.05 -3.75
C ARG A 89 -1.01 12.74 -2.37
N ILE A 90 -1.81 12.19 -1.47
CA ILE A 90 -1.35 11.75 -0.14
C ILE A 90 -0.31 10.65 -0.27
N ALA A 91 -0.54 9.66 -1.12
CA ALA A 91 0.38 8.56 -1.35
C ALA A 91 1.73 9.05 -1.86
N MET A 92 1.74 9.96 -2.82
CA MET A 92 2.96 10.58 -3.35
C MET A 92 3.71 11.36 -2.26
N GLN A 93 3.01 12.20 -1.49
CA GLN A 93 3.63 12.90 -0.35
C GLN A 93 4.25 11.96 0.68
N VAL A 94 3.62 10.80 0.92
CA VAL A 94 4.10 9.82 1.90
C VAL A 94 5.37 9.13 1.38
N VAL A 95 5.40 8.73 0.10
CA VAL A 95 6.60 8.07 -0.46
C VAL A 95 7.77 9.04 -0.65
N GLU A 96 7.53 10.29 -1.05
CA GLU A 96 8.57 11.32 -1.21
C GLU A 96 9.27 11.65 0.12
N LYS A 97 8.51 11.67 1.24
CA LYS A 97 9.07 11.88 2.58
C LYS A 97 9.93 10.72 3.09
N ALA A 98 9.72 9.52 2.55
CA ALA A 98 10.40 8.30 2.97
C ALA A 98 11.70 8.02 2.20
N GLN A 99 12.01 8.83 1.18
CA GLN A 99 13.28 8.78 0.44
C GLN A 99 14.39 9.51 1.19
#